data_AF-A0A2Z2HZ28-F1
#
_entry.id   AF-A0A2Z2HZ28-F1
#
_cell.length_a   1.000
_cell.length_b   1.000
_cell.length_c   1.000
_cell.angle_alpha   90.00
_cell.angle_beta   90.00
_cell.angle_gamma   90.00
#
_symmetry.space_group_name_H-M   'P 1'
#
loop_
_entity.id
_entity.type
_entity.pdbx_description
1 polymer ?
#
loop_
_entity_poly.entity_id
_entity_poly.type
_entity_poly.pdbx_seq_one_letter_code
_entity_poly.pdbx_strand_id
1 'polypeptide(L)'
;MSSDSHTRPIYRSLVDRFGFPHLLTTTLVLVAATILLGVAAKATGSGLACEANWPQCDAGPFNLFPANLPSFYEWIHRFVAMFAGFAIVGSALAAWRLEDVDDRVASLVILGMILTPIQVYLGGQTVLQYQMEILSLHFWTAILIFAMFVIATVLVWRGSFSVRTITGAFVVGLLTLPAHVALSPTEFGVVTDYSPTVQLLQYGVTLTLIGAVIVATMVTRWHAGSRLLSGLTYGTTGLALAVAYFGRQVVMNFSMTIDRLYLVLTGVLALAFVVAIAVSRRQSGGR
;
A
#
# COMPACT_ATOMS: atom_id res chain seq x y z
N MET A 1 16.03 58.02 6.76
CA MET A 1 16.68 56.69 6.76
C MET A 1 15.84 55.79 5.88
N SER A 2 16.44 55.13 4.88
CA SER A 2 15.71 54.19 4.02
C SER A 2 15.39 52.93 4.82
N SER A 3 14.15 52.45 4.74
CA SER A 3 13.76 51.16 5.31
C SER A 3 13.81 50.14 4.19
N ASP A 4 14.95 49.47 4.03
CA ASP A 4 15.13 48.46 2.98
C ASP A 4 14.21 47.27 3.25
N SER A 5 13.17 47.16 2.43
CA SER A 5 12.27 46.01 2.42
C SER A 5 13.01 44.83 1.80
N HIS A 6 13.67 44.02 2.65
CA HIS A 6 14.23 42.74 2.23
C HIS A 6 13.11 41.81 1.74
N THR A 7 12.85 41.86 0.42
CA THR A 7 12.05 40.88 -0.30
C THR A 7 12.74 39.53 -0.16
N ARG A 8 12.29 38.73 0.80
CA ARG A 8 12.72 37.32 0.92
C ARG A 8 12.43 36.64 -0.42
N PRO A 9 13.40 35.90 -1.00
CA PRO A 9 13.14 35.16 -2.23
C PRO A 9 12.02 34.16 -1.95
N ILE A 10 10.89 34.34 -2.63
CA ILE A 10 9.73 33.43 -2.52
C ILE A 10 10.05 32.16 -3.30
N TYR A 11 10.89 31.31 -2.71
CA TYR A 11 10.94 29.90 -3.03
C TYR A 11 9.58 29.30 -2.65
N ARG A 12 8.59 29.43 -3.54
CA ARG A 12 7.32 28.73 -3.43
C ARG A 12 7.63 27.25 -3.23
N SER A 13 7.16 26.70 -2.12
CA SER A 13 7.30 25.28 -1.81
C SER A 13 6.73 24.46 -2.97
N LEU A 14 7.23 23.24 -3.17
CA LEU A 14 6.58 22.30 -4.09
C LEU A 14 5.12 22.06 -3.69
N VAL A 15 4.79 22.20 -2.40
CA VAL A 15 3.43 22.19 -1.86
C VAL A 15 2.62 23.39 -2.34
N ASP A 16 3.20 24.59 -2.45
CA ASP A 16 2.51 25.79 -2.96
C ASP A 16 2.27 25.71 -4.48
N ARG A 17 3.10 24.92 -5.20
CA ARG A 17 3.03 24.77 -6.66
C ARG A 17 2.08 23.65 -7.11
N PHE A 18 2.05 22.53 -6.38
CA PHE A 18 1.26 21.34 -6.75
C PHE A 18 0.16 21.00 -5.75
N GLY A 19 0.17 21.56 -4.54
CA GLY A 19 -0.81 21.29 -3.49
C GLY A 19 -0.51 20.02 -2.67
N PHE A 20 -0.86 20.07 -1.39
CA PHE A 20 -0.79 18.95 -0.45
C PHE A 20 -1.47 17.64 -0.93
N PRO A 21 -2.62 17.65 -1.66
CA PRO A 21 -3.21 16.42 -2.21
C PRO A 21 -2.28 15.63 -3.13
N HIS A 22 -1.52 16.32 -3.98
CA HIS A 22 -0.59 15.69 -4.92
C HIS A 22 0.67 15.18 -4.21
N LEU A 23 1.12 15.84 -3.13
CA LEU A 23 2.18 15.33 -2.27
C LEU A 23 1.78 13.98 -1.66
N LEU A 24 0.61 13.88 -1.00
CA LEU A 24 0.15 12.62 -0.42
C LEU A 24 0.00 11.51 -1.46
N THR A 25 -0.55 11.85 -2.63
CA THR A 25 -0.72 10.89 -3.74
C THR A 25 0.64 10.37 -4.22
N THR A 26 1.64 11.25 -4.33
CA THR A 26 3.02 10.87 -4.70
C THR A 26 3.67 10.01 -3.62
N THR A 27 3.53 10.36 -2.34
CA THR A 27 4.02 9.56 -1.21
C THR A 27 3.38 8.17 -1.20
N LEU A 28 2.07 8.06 -1.42
CA LEU A 28 1.36 6.79 -1.51
C LEU A 28 1.90 5.91 -2.66
N VAL A 29 2.16 6.49 -3.83
CA VAL A 29 2.77 5.77 -4.96
C VAL A 29 4.18 5.29 -4.61
N LEU A 30 5.00 6.11 -3.95
CA LEU A 30 6.34 5.72 -3.50
C LEU A 30 6.31 4.61 -2.43
N VAL A 31 5.36 4.64 -1.50
CA VAL A 31 5.15 3.57 -0.51
C VAL A 31 4.75 2.26 -1.19
N ALA A 32 3.79 2.31 -2.13
CA ALA A 32 3.38 1.13 -2.90
C ALA A 32 4.54 0.56 -3.73
N ALA A 33 5.29 1.41 -4.43
CA ALA A 33 6.48 1.00 -5.18
C ALA A 33 7.56 0.39 -4.28
N THR A 34 7.78 0.94 -3.08
CA THR A 34 8.72 0.40 -2.09
C THR A 34 8.34 -1.02 -1.66
N ILE A 35 7.05 -1.26 -1.37
CA ILE A 35 6.54 -2.60 -1.01
C ILE A 35 6.75 -3.58 -2.16
N LEU A 36 6.41 -3.18 -3.39
CA LEU A 36 6.54 -4.02 -4.58
C LEU A 36 8.01 -4.35 -4.91
N LEU A 37 8.93 -3.40 -4.78
CA LEU A 37 10.36 -3.65 -4.94
C LEU A 37 10.92 -4.57 -3.84
N GLY A 38 10.42 -4.46 -2.60
CA GLY A 38 10.80 -5.37 -1.52
C GLY A 38 10.31 -6.80 -1.75
N VAL A 39 9.09 -6.96 -2.27
CA VAL A 39 8.57 -8.24 -2.75
C VAL A 39 9.45 -8.80 -3.88
N ALA A 40 9.84 -7.98 -4.86
CA ALA A 40 10.72 -8.40 -5.94
C ALA A 40 12.09 -8.88 -5.43
N ALA A 41 12.76 -8.11 -4.57
CA ALA A 41 14.06 -8.46 -4.00
C ALA A 41 14.03 -9.74 -3.16
N LYS A 42 12.94 -9.98 -2.41
CA LYS A 42 12.72 -11.27 -1.74
C LYS A 42 12.52 -12.40 -2.77
N ALA A 43 11.72 -12.16 -3.79
CA ALA A 43 11.30 -13.18 -4.75
C ALA A 43 12.44 -13.64 -5.68
N THR A 44 13.38 -12.75 -6.02
CA THR A 44 14.60 -13.08 -6.78
C THR A 44 15.67 -13.80 -5.95
N GLY A 45 15.43 -14.04 -4.65
CA GLY A 45 16.44 -14.56 -3.72
C GLY A 45 17.53 -13.52 -3.39
N SER A 46 17.33 -12.25 -3.75
CA SER A 46 18.34 -11.19 -3.62
C SER A 46 18.54 -10.66 -2.21
N GLY A 47 17.74 -11.05 -1.21
CA GLY A 47 17.71 -10.39 0.12
C GLY A 47 18.96 -10.48 1.00
N LEU A 48 20.05 -11.08 0.50
CA LEU A 48 21.40 -11.08 1.09
C LEU A 48 22.49 -10.73 0.06
N ALA A 49 22.11 -10.30 -1.14
CA ALA A 49 23.03 -10.11 -2.27
C ALA A 49 23.93 -8.88 -2.07
N CYS A 50 23.53 -7.90 -1.27
CA CYS A 50 24.40 -6.81 -0.80
C CYS A 50 25.42 -7.27 0.28
N GLU A 51 25.91 -8.52 0.24
CA GLU A 51 26.84 -9.14 1.21
C GLU A 51 26.42 -9.01 2.68
N ALA A 52 25.11 -9.06 2.96
CA ALA A 52 24.52 -8.76 4.26
C ALA A 52 24.89 -7.37 4.86
N ASN A 53 25.44 -6.45 4.06
CA ASN A 53 25.74 -5.09 4.48
C ASN A 53 24.47 -4.24 4.58
N TRP A 54 24.43 -3.34 5.56
CA TRP A 54 23.40 -2.31 5.71
C TRP A 54 23.98 -1.10 6.48
N PRO A 55 23.78 0.15 6.02
CA PRO A 55 23.02 0.57 4.84
C PRO A 55 23.75 0.37 3.50
N GLN A 56 25.05 0.09 3.51
CA GLN A 56 25.88 -0.18 2.32
C GLN A 56 25.40 -1.41 1.54
N CYS A 57 25.89 -1.54 0.30
CA CYS A 57 25.80 -2.74 -0.53
C CYS A 57 27.22 -3.33 -0.74
N ASP A 58 27.60 -3.69 -1.97
CA ASP A 58 28.76 -4.53 -2.30
C ASP A 58 29.79 -3.88 -3.26
N ALA A 59 29.54 -2.69 -3.83
CA ALA A 59 30.45 -2.05 -4.79
C ALA A 59 30.46 -0.50 -4.80
N GLY A 60 31.42 0.07 -5.53
CA GLY A 60 31.54 1.50 -5.79
C GLY A 60 32.04 2.33 -4.61
N PRO A 61 31.98 3.68 -4.68
CA PRO A 61 32.41 4.55 -3.59
C PRO A 61 31.71 4.21 -2.27
N PHE A 62 32.51 3.95 -1.23
CA PHE A 62 32.04 3.56 0.10
C PHE A 62 31.13 2.32 0.14
N ASN A 63 31.23 1.43 -0.86
CA ASN A 63 30.37 0.26 -1.08
C ASN A 63 28.87 0.61 -1.19
N LEU A 64 28.52 1.78 -1.74
CA LEU A 64 27.12 2.26 -1.80
C LEU A 64 26.32 1.81 -3.03
N PHE A 65 26.92 1.06 -3.96
CA PHE A 65 26.31 0.65 -5.24
C PHE A 65 26.29 -0.88 -5.39
N PRO A 66 25.43 -1.43 -6.27
CA PRO A 66 25.37 -2.86 -6.51
C PRO A 66 26.47 -3.35 -7.47
N ALA A 67 27.13 -4.45 -7.15
CA ALA A 67 28.14 -5.10 -8.00
C ALA A 67 27.52 -5.93 -9.14
N ASN A 68 26.28 -6.41 -8.96
CA ASN A 68 25.64 -7.39 -9.84
C ASN A 68 24.10 -7.24 -9.87
N LEU A 69 23.44 -7.98 -10.77
CA LEU A 69 21.99 -7.90 -10.91
C LEU A 69 21.20 -8.38 -9.66
N PRO A 70 21.59 -9.48 -8.97
CA PRO A 70 21.03 -9.80 -7.67
C PRO A 70 21.11 -8.66 -6.65
N SER A 71 22.28 -8.04 -6.43
CA SER A 71 22.44 -6.94 -5.47
C SER A 71 21.74 -5.65 -5.91
N PHE A 72 21.55 -5.44 -7.22
CA PHE A 72 20.74 -4.34 -7.75
C PHE A 72 19.29 -4.38 -7.25
N TYR A 73 18.65 -5.55 -7.10
CA TYR A 73 17.27 -5.64 -6.60
C TYR A 73 17.11 -5.18 -5.15
N GLU A 74 18.07 -5.53 -4.28
CA GLU A 74 18.12 -4.97 -2.92
C GLU A 74 18.38 -3.46 -2.96
N TRP A 75 19.40 -3.05 -3.70
CA TRP A 75 19.82 -1.67 -3.78
C TRP A 75 18.70 -0.74 -4.27
N ILE A 76 17.97 -1.12 -5.34
CA ILE A 76 16.88 -0.29 -5.87
C ILE A 76 15.69 -0.22 -4.91
N HIS A 77 15.40 -1.28 -4.15
CA HIS A 77 14.43 -1.22 -3.07
C HIS A 77 14.85 -0.21 -1.99
N ARG A 78 16.11 -0.29 -1.49
CA ARG A 78 16.65 0.65 -0.50
C ARG A 78 16.66 2.09 -1.01
N PHE A 79 17.03 2.30 -2.27
CA PHE A 79 17.06 3.61 -2.93
C PHE A 79 15.66 4.24 -3.01
N VAL A 80 14.65 3.50 -3.48
CA VAL A 80 13.26 4.00 -3.54
C VAL A 80 12.66 4.17 -2.13
N ALA A 81 12.99 3.28 -1.19
CA ALA A 81 12.57 3.38 0.21
C ALA A 81 13.08 4.68 0.87
N MET A 82 14.29 5.14 0.54
CA MET A 82 14.82 6.43 1.01
C MET A 82 13.95 7.60 0.54
N PHE A 83 13.58 7.66 -0.75
CA PHE A 83 12.69 8.70 -1.27
C PHE A 83 11.28 8.59 -0.69
N ALA A 84 10.75 7.38 -0.49
CA ALA A 84 9.48 7.17 0.20
C ALA A 84 9.55 7.71 1.65
N GLY A 85 10.63 7.43 2.37
CA GLY A 85 10.86 7.95 3.73
C GLY A 85 10.89 9.48 3.78
N PHE A 86 11.63 10.13 2.88
CA PHE A 86 11.63 11.60 2.77
C PHE A 86 10.25 12.15 2.38
N ALA A 87 9.51 11.48 1.51
CA ALA A 87 8.16 11.89 1.12
C ALA A 87 7.15 11.73 2.27
N ILE A 88 7.26 10.68 3.10
CA ILE A 88 6.48 10.50 4.34
C ILE A 88 6.78 11.62 5.34
N VAL A 89 8.06 11.87 5.63
CA VAL A 89 8.47 12.96 6.53
C VAL A 89 7.98 14.31 6.00
N GLY A 90 8.17 14.60 4.70
CA GLY A 90 7.66 15.80 4.05
C GLY A 90 6.14 15.95 4.13
N SER A 91 5.39 14.84 4.01
CA SER A 91 3.94 14.82 4.15
C SER A 91 3.48 15.15 5.57
N ALA A 92 4.12 14.57 6.59
CA ALA A 92 3.83 14.86 7.99
C ALA A 92 4.23 16.29 8.38
N LEU A 93 5.39 16.76 7.92
CA LEU A 93 5.89 18.12 8.14
C LEU A 93 5.06 19.20 7.42
N ALA A 94 4.43 18.86 6.29
CA ALA A 94 3.46 19.73 5.62
C ALA A 94 2.12 19.74 6.36
N ALA A 95 1.58 18.56 6.70
CA ALA A 95 0.32 18.42 7.44
C ALA A 95 0.33 19.13 8.81
N TRP A 96 1.48 19.17 9.49
CA TRP A 96 1.64 19.88 10.76
C TRP A 96 1.79 21.40 10.62
N ARG A 97 2.15 21.92 9.44
CA ARG A 97 2.36 23.36 9.19
C ARG A 97 1.21 24.05 8.46
N LEU A 98 0.39 23.30 7.74
CA LEU A 98 -0.74 23.82 6.98
C LEU A 98 -1.98 23.83 7.88
N GLU A 99 -2.48 25.03 8.21
CA GLU A 99 -3.63 25.23 9.10
C GLU A 99 -4.93 24.61 8.55
N ASP A 100 -5.07 24.48 7.23
CA ASP A 100 -6.25 23.95 6.54
C ASP A 100 -6.30 22.40 6.42
N VAL A 101 -5.36 21.66 7.03
CA VAL A 101 -5.31 20.19 6.93
C VAL A 101 -6.14 19.53 8.05
N ASP A 102 -7.09 18.67 7.67
CA ASP A 102 -7.93 17.88 8.61
C ASP A 102 -7.06 17.09 9.60
N ASP A 103 -7.33 17.25 10.91
CA ASP A 103 -6.60 16.61 12.02
C ASP A 103 -6.42 15.10 11.86
N ARG A 104 -7.36 14.42 11.20
CA ARG A 104 -7.29 12.97 10.95
C ARG A 104 -6.25 12.65 9.89
N VAL A 105 -6.12 13.50 8.87
CA VAL A 105 -5.07 13.40 7.86
C VAL A 105 -3.72 13.62 8.53
N ALA A 106 -3.57 14.70 9.30
CA ALA A 106 -2.36 15.00 10.06
C ALA A 106 -1.96 13.83 10.98
N SER A 107 -2.90 13.32 11.77
CA SER A 107 -2.69 12.17 12.66
C SER A 107 -2.20 10.92 11.93
N LEU A 108 -2.81 10.59 10.78
CA LEU A 108 -2.43 9.42 9.98
C LEU A 108 -1.02 9.55 9.39
N VAL A 109 -0.65 10.72 8.84
CA VAL A 109 0.67 10.90 8.23
C VAL A 109 1.78 11.04 9.28
N ILE A 110 1.49 11.65 10.44
CA ILE A 110 2.41 11.71 11.58
C ILE A 110 2.63 10.30 12.15
N LEU A 111 1.59 9.48 12.29
CA LEU A 111 1.74 8.09 12.72
C LEU A 111 2.52 7.26 11.69
N GLY A 112 2.27 7.43 10.39
CA GLY A 112 3.07 6.84 9.33
C GLY A 112 4.55 7.25 9.38
N MET A 113 4.83 8.52 9.68
CA MET A 113 6.20 9.03 9.93
C MET A 113 6.84 8.36 11.15
N ILE A 114 6.12 8.16 12.26
CA ILE A 114 6.61 7.49 13.47
C ILE A 114 6.86 5.99 13.22
N LEU A 115 6.02 5.32 12.41
CA LEU A 115 6.22 3.93 12.00
C LEU A 115 7.39 3.74 11.02
N THR A 116 7.81 4.79 10.30
CA THR A 116 8.86 4.68 9.28
C THR A 116 10.23 4.31 9.86
N PRO A 117 10.73 4.90 10.97
CA PRO A 117 11.92 4.40 11.68
C PRO A 117 11.84 2.91 12.07
N ILE A 118 10.67 2.43 12.50
CA ILE A 118 10.45 1.01 12.82
C ILE A 118 10.56 0.16 11.55
N GLN A 119 9.97 0.63 10.44
CA GLN A 119 10.06 -0.02 9.13
C GLN A 119 11.51 -0.12 8.63
N VAL A 120 12.29 0.96 8.79
CA VAL A 120 13.72 1.03 8.43
C VAL A 120 14.54 0.06 9.28
N TYR A 121 14.33 0.04 10.60
CA TYR A 121 14.98 -0.90 11.51
C TYR A 121 14.67 -2.36 11.12
N LEU A 122 13.39 -2.70 10.95
CA LEU A 122 12.96 -4.04 10.53
C LEU A 122 13.56 -4.42 9.17
N GLY A 123 13.67 -3.46 8.24
CA GLY A 123 14.32 -3.68 6.93
C GLY A 123 15.80 -4.02 7.07
N GLY A 124 16.54 -3.28 7.90
CA GLY A 124 17.91 -3.64 8.27
C GLY A 124 18.00 -5.05 8.87
N GLN A 125 17.07 -5.43 9.75
CA GLN A 125 17.03 -6.78 10.32
C GLN A 125 16.66 -7.88 9.29
N THR A 126 15.89 -7.57 8.23
CA THR A 126 15.68 -8.56 7.15
C THR A 126 16.97 -8.95 6.44
N VAL A 127 18.00 -8.10 6.46
CA VAL A 127 19.33 -8.37 5.89
C VAL A 127 20.29 -8.94 6.93
N LEU A 128 20.34 -8.35 8.12
CA LEU A 128 21.31 -8.69 9.18
C LEU A 128 20.97 -9.96 9.97
N GLN A 129 19.70 -10.38 9.99
CA GLN A 129 19.22 -11.55 10.76
C GLN A 129 18.46 -12.56 9.89
N TYR A 130 17.81 -12.11 8.80
CA TYR A 130 17.12 -12.93 7.81
C TYR A 130 16.14 -13.98 8.40
N GLN A 131 15.30 -13.57 9.37
CA GLN A 131 14.30 -14.45 10.01
C GLN A 131 12.90 -14.24 9.41
N MET A 132 12.14 -15.31 9.25
CA MET A 132 10.81 -15.28 8.61
C MET A 132 9.80 -14.39 9.36
N GLU A 133 9.92 -14.34 10.68
CA GLU A 133 9.17 -13.49 11.59
C GLU A 133 9.46 -12.01 11.31
N ILE A 134 10.74 -11.66 11.12
CA ILE A 134 11.19 -10.30 10.82
C ILE A 134 10.72 -9.88 9.42
N LEU A 135 10.84 -10.76 8.42
CA LEU A 135 10.29 -10.54 7.08
C LEU A 135 8.76 -10.37 7.10
N SER A 136 8.06 -11.07 8.01
CA SER A 136 6.61 -10.93 8.20
C SER A 136 6.23 -9.62 8.87
N LEU A 137 6.92 -9.24 9.95
CA LEU A 137 6.72 -7.96 10.65
C LEU A 137 7.02 -6.77 9.73
N HIS A 138 8.15 -6.79 9.02
CA HIS A 138 8.52 -5.77 8.03
C HIS A 138 7.42 -5.61 6.95
N PHE A 139 6.90 -6.72 6.43
CA PHE A 139 5.82 -6.68 5.44
C PHE A 139 4.52 -6.08 6.01
N TRP A 140 4.04 -6.56 7.16
CA TRP A 140 2.77 -6.09 7.72
C TRP A 140 2.82 -4.66 8.25
N THR A 141 3.96 -4.19 8.76
CA THR A 141 4.18 -2.79 9.10
C THR A 141 4.16 -1.91 7.84
N ALA A 142 4.70 -2.38 6.70
CA ALA A 142 4.57 -1.66 5.43
C ALA A 142 3.11 -1.56 4.96
N ILE A 143 2.34 -2.65 5.06
CA ILE A 143 0.90 -2.66 4.73
C ILE A 143 0.11 -1.70 5.64
N LEU A 144 0.46 -1.58 6.92
CA LEU A 144 -0.15 -0.63 7.84
C LEU A 144 0.13 0.82 7.43
N ILE A 145 1.39 1.16 7.10
CA ILE A 145 1.77 2.49 6.60
C ILE A 145 1.04 2.79 5.28
N PHE A 146 1.01 1.84 4.34
CA PHE A 146 0.26 1.96 3.09
C PHE A 146 -1.22 2.25 3.35
N ALA A 147 -1.89 1.49 4.21
CA ALA A 147 -3.30 1.70 4.54
C ALA A 147 -3.56 3.09 5.15
N MET A 148 -2.68 3.57 6.05
CA MET A 148 -2.77 4.94 6.59
C MET A 148 -2.66 5.99 5.49
N PHE A 149 -1.73 5.84 4.53
CA PHE A 149 -1.57 6.76 3.41
C PHE A 149 -2.70 6.68 2.39
N VAL A 150 -3.31 5.51 2.16
CA VAL A 150 -4.56 5.41 1.38
C VAL A 150 -5.68 6.20 2.06
N ILE A 151 -5.90 5.99 3.37
CA ILE A 151 -6.95 6.70 4.13
C ILE A 151 -6.71 8.22 4.11
N ALA A 152 -5.47 8.66 4.36
CA ALA A 152 -5.10 10.08 4.30
C ALA A 152 -5.33 10.69 2.91
N THR A 153 -4.94 9.98 1.85
CA THR A 153 -5.17 10.41 0.46
C THR A 153 -6.66 10.50 0.13
N VAL A 154 -7.46 9.50 0.54
CA VAL A 154 -8.92 9.50 0.31
C VAL A 154 -9.63 10.59 1.10
N LEU A 155 -9.18 10.93 2.31
CA LEU A 155 -9.68 12.08 3.08
C LEU A 155 -9.45 13.40 2.35
N VAL A 156 -8.23 13.64 1.86
CA VAL A 156 -7.89 14.91 1.18
C VAL A 156 -8.58 15.04 -0.18
N TRP A 157 -8.78 13.94 -0.91
CA TRP A 157 -9.55 13.91 -2.15
C TRP A 157 -11.08 13.75 -1.96
N ARG A 158 -11.61 13.94 -0.73
CA ARG A 158 -13.03 13.71 -0.40
C ARG A 158 -14.02 14.36 -1.38
N GLY A 159 -13.75 15.59 -1.82
CA GLY A 159 -14.61 16.32 -2.76
C GLY A 159 -14.67 15.74 -4.17
N SER A 160 -13.75 14.85 -4.54
CA SER A 160 -13.70 14.18 -5.85
C SER A 160 -14.50 12.86 -5.88
N PHE A 161 -15.03 12.40 -4.75
CA PHE A 161 -15.72 11.11 -4.66
C PHE A 161 -17.25 11.26 -4.57
N SER A 162 -17.96 10.29 -5.12
CA SER A 162 -19.43 10.26 -5.16
C SER A 162 -19.98 8.85 -4.91
N VAL A 163 -21.31 8.68 -4.88
CA VAL A 163 -21.94 7.34 -4.78
C VAL A 163 -21.48 6.41 -5.92
N ARG A 164 -21.17 6.95 -7.11
CA ARG A 164 -20.61 6.16 -8.22
C ARG A 164 -19.23 5.58 -7.90
N THR A 165 -18.42 6.28 -7.10
CA THR A 165 -17.12 5.78 -6.63
C THR A 165 -17.27 4.53 -5.77
N ILE A 166 -18.32 4.41 -4.96
CA ILE A 166 -18.58 3.18 -4.17
C ILE A 166 -18.73 1.97 -5.10
N THR A 167 -19.55 2.13 -6.14
CA THR A 167 -19.75 1.08 -7.16
C THR A 167 -18.46 0.78 -7.92
N GLY A 168 -17.70 1.81 -8.31
CA GLY A 168 -16.42 1.66 -8.99
C GLY A 168 -15.37 0.92 -8.14
N ALA A 169 -15.26 1.26 -6.86
CA ALA A 169 -14.36 0.60 -5.92
C ALA A 169 -14.69 -0.88 -5.75
N PHE A 170 -15.97 -1.25 -5.61
CA PHE A 170 -16.36 -2.66 -5.57
C PHE A 170 -16.15 -3.39 -6.90
N VAL A 171 -16.30 -2.72 -8.05
CA VAL A 171 -15.96 -3.31 -9.36
C VAL A 171 -14.45 -3.58 -9.47
N VAL A 172 -13.60 -2.62 -9.07
CA VAL A 172 -12.15 -2.81 -9.02
C VAL A 172 -11.79 -3.97 -8.08
N GLY A 173 -12.35 -3.99 -6.87
CA GLY A 173 -12.18 -5.09 -5.91
C GLY A 173 -12.59 -6.44 -6.50
N LEU A 174 -13.75 -6.54 -7.15
CA LEU A 174 -14.21 -7.77 -7.80
C LEU A 174 -13.27 -8.23 -8.92
N LEU A 175 -12.75 -7.31 -9.73
CA LEU A 175 -11.79 -7.63 -10.80
C LEU A 175 -10.41 -8.08 -10.26
N THR A 176 -10.01 -7.64 -9.06
CA THR A 176 -8.77 -8.13 -8.44
C THR A 176 -8.84 -9.60 -8.00
N LEU A 177 -10.02 -10.13 -7.64
CA LEU A 177 -10.10 -11.48 -7.05
C LEU A 177 -9.71 -12.61 -8.02
N PRO A 178 -10.20 -12.66 -9.28
CA PRO A 178 -9.75 -13.67 -10.24
C PRO A 178 -8.25 -13.59 -10.52
N ALA A 179 -7.69 -12.38 -10.61
CA ALA A 179 -6.25 -12.18 -10.80
C ALA A 179 -5.45 -12.67 -9.57
N HIS A 180 -5.93 -12.39 -8.36
CA HIS A 180 -5.29 -12.81 -7.11
C HIS A 180 -5.27 -14.34 -6.97
N VAL A 181 -6.32 -15.04 -7.40
CA VAL A 181 -6.36 -16.52 -7.45
C VAL A 181 -5.46 -17.05 -8.57
N ALA A 182 -5.59 -16.54 -9.79
CA ALA A 182 -4.84 -17.02 -10.95
C ALA A 182 -3.32 -16.89 -10.79
N LEU A 183 -2.85 -15.86 -10.07
CA LEU A 183 -1.44 -15.63 -9.75
C LEU A 183 -0.96 -16.35 -8.46
N SER A 184 -1.87 -16.96 -7.70
CA SER A 184 -1.51 -17.71 -6.48
C SER A 184 -1.24 -19.20 -6.80
N PRO A 185 -0.29 -19.84 -6.11
CA PRO A 185 0.04 -21.26 -6.32
C PRO A 185 -0.99 -22.16 -5.62
N THR A 186 -2.21 -22.20 -6.16
CA THR A 186 -3.33 -23.03 -5.67
C THR A 186 -3.82 -23.99 -6.76
N GLU A 187 -4.71 -24.92 -6.42
CA GLU A 187 -5.35 -25.85 -7.38
C GLU A 187 -6.07 -25.13 -8.55
N PHE A 188 -6.45 -23.86 -8.39
CA PHE A 188 -7.06 -23.01 -9.42
C PHE A 188 -6.13 -21.88 -9.92
N GLY A 189 -4.86 -21.91 -9.52
CA GLY A 189 -3.81 -21.05 -10.07
C GLY A 189 -3.56 -21.40 -11.54
N VAL A 190 -3.27 -20.38 -12.35
CA VAL A 190 -2.91 -20.55 -13.78
C VAL A 190 -1.39 -20.54 -13.95
N VAL A 191 -0.65 -20.18 -12.90
CA VAL A 191 0.81 -20.12 -12.86
C VAL A 191 1.38 -21.49 -12.45
N THR A 192 2.26 -22.05 -13.29
CA THR A 192 3.02 -23.28 -12.97
C THR A 192 4.13 -23.02 -11.96
N ASP A 193 4.74 -21.82 -12.03
CA ASP A 193 5.90 -21.42 -11.26
C ASP A 193 5.67 -20.09 -10.56
N TYR A 194 5.98 -20.04 -9.26
CA TYR A 194 5.79 -18.85 -8.43
C TYR A 194 6.93 -17.83 -8.58
N SER A 195 7.17 -17.44 -9.83
CA SER A 195 8.29 -16.58 -10.26
C SER A 195 8.28 -15.18 -9.63
N PRO A 196 9.40 -14.43 -9.67
CA PRO A 196 9.45 -13.06 -9.16
C PRO A 196 8.42 -12.11 -9.79
N THR A 197 8.13 -12.27 -11.09
CA THR A 197 7.11 -11.49 -11.78
C THR A 197 5.71 -11.83 -11.30
N VAL A 198 5.41 -13.13 -11.08
CA VAL A 198 4.12 -13.59 -10.53
C VAL A 198 3.92 -13.05 -9.11
N GLN A 199 4.95 -13.11 -8.28
CA GLN A 199 4.95 -12.51 -6.94
C GLN A 199 4.67 -11.00 -6.99
N LEU A 200 5.43 -10.25 -7.78
CA LEU A 200 5.25 -8.81 -7.96
C LEU A 200 3.82 -8.45 -8.39
N LEU A 201 3.27 -9.17 -9.37
CA LEU A 201 1.90 -8.96 -9.84
C LEU A 201 0.86 -9.32 -8.78
N GLN A 202 1.00 -10.45 -8.09
CA GLN A 202 0.04 -10.87 -7.06
C GLN A 202 -0.04 -9.83 -5.94
N TYR A 203 1.10 -9.36 -5.41
CA TYR A 203 1.11 -8.34 -4.36
C TYR A 203 0.61 -6.96 -4.87
N GLY A 204 0.82 -6.62 -6.14
CA GLY A 204 0.19 -5.44 -6.77
C GLY A 204 -1.34 -5.53 -6.79
N VAL A 205 -1.87 -6.72 -7.11
CA VAL A 205 -3.30 -7.03 -7.02
C VAL A 205 -3.80 -6.97 -5.56
N THR A 206 -3.03 -7.48 -4.58
CA THR A 206 -3.36 -7.38 -3.15
C THR A 206 -3.43 -5.93 -2.67
N LEU A 207 -2.45 -5.08 -3.00
CA LEU A 207 -2.47 -3.65 -2.66
C LEU A 207 -3.68 -2.92 -3.29
N THR A 208 -4.03 -3.29 -4.53
CA THR A 208 -5.20 -2.76 -5.24
C THR A 208 -6.51 -3.17 -4.55
N LEU A 209 -6.64 -4.43 -4.12
CA LEU A 209 -7.78 -4.93 -3.35
C LEU A 209 -7.93 -4.16 -2.02
N ILE A 210 -6.84 -4.00 -1.26
CA ILE A 210 -6.83 -3.27 0.01
C ILE A 210 -7.24 -1.80 -0.21
N GLY A 211 -6.65 -1.14 -1.22
CA GLY A 211 -7.00 0.24 -1.58
C GLY A 211 -8.48 0.39 -1.96
N ALA A 212 -9.01 -0.55 -2.76
CA ALA A 212 -10.41 -0.55 -3.19
C ALA A 212 -11.39 -0.66 -2.01
N VAL A 213 -11.17 -1.57 -1.05
CA VAL A 213 -12.07 -1.70 0.11
C VAL A 213 -11.97 -0.53 1.09
N ILE A 214 -10.81 0.11 1.21
CA ILE A 214 -10.65 1.36 1.99
C ILE A 214 -11.48 2.48 1.34
N VAL A 215 -11.33 2.69 0.02
CA VAL A 215 -12.11 3.70 -0.73
C VAL A 215 -13.61 3.41 -0.61
N ALA A 216 -14.05 2.17 -0.81
CA ALA A 216 -15.45 1.78 -0.67
C ALA A 216 -15.98 2.10 0.74
N THR A 217 -15.23 1.76 1.79
CA THR A 217 -15.60 2.02 3.20
C THR A 217 -15.75 3.51 3.50
N MET A 218 -14.76 4.31 3.11
CA MET A 218 -14.76 5.75 3.40
C MET A 218 -15.85 6.50 2.64
N VAL A 219 -16.00 6.23 1.34
CA VAL A 219 -17.00 6.92 0.52
C VAL A 219 -18.42 6.47 0.90
N THR A 220 -18.61 5.19 1.27
CA THR A 220 -19.88 4.69 1.85
C THR A 220 -20.21 5.42 3.16
N ARG A 221 -19.24 5.56 4.08
CA ARG A 221 -19.44 6.30 5.34
C ARG A 221 -19.88 7.76 5.14
N TRP A 222 -19.54 8.40 4.03
CA TRP A 222 -19.93 9.79 3.74
C TRP A 222 -21.25 9.93 2.97
N HIS A 223 -21.63 8.94 2.15
CA HIS A 223 -22.70 9.10 1.16
C HIS A 223 -23.86 8.10 1.29
N ALA A 224 -23.68 6.96 1.98
CA ALA A 224 -24.70 5.92 2.04
C ALA A 224 -25.69 6.16 3.17
N GLY A 225 -26.99 6.18 2.83
CA GLY A 225 -28.08 6.21 3.80
C GLY A 225 -28.55 4.81 4.27
N SER A 226 -28.05 3.73 3.65
CA SER A 226 -28.52 2.37 3.91
C SER A 226 -27.62 1.62 4.89
N ARG A 227 -28.21 1.14 6.00
CA ARG A 227 -27.54 0.23 6.95
C ARG A 227 -27.01 -1.05 6.29
N LEU A 228 -27.72 -1.57 5.28
CA LEU A 228 -27.30 -2.76 4.53
C LEU A 228 -25.99 -2.51 3.76
N LEU A 229 -25.88 -1.38 3.05
CA LEU A 229 -24.66 -1.06 2.29
C LEU A 229 -23.46 -0.85 3.23
N SER A 230 -23.66 -0.15 4.34
CA SER A 230 -22.61 0.01 5.37
C SER A 230 -22.17 -1.35 5.95
N GLY A 231 -23.12 -2.21 6.31
CA GLY A 231 -22.83 -3.56 6.82
C GLY A 231 -22.06 -4.43 5.84
N LEU A 232 -22.51 -4.46 4.57
CA LEU A 232 -21.80 -5.14 3.47
C LEU A 232 -20.37 -4.60 3.33
N THR A 233 -20.19 -3.29 3.36
CA THR A 233 -18.89 -2.66 3.13
C THR A 233 -17.88 -3.01 4.24
N TYR A 234 -18.29 -2.93 5.51
CA TYR A 234 -17.45 -3.37 6.63
C TYR A 234 -17.14 -4.88 6.55
N GLY A 235 -18.14 -5.72 6.23
CA GLY A 235 -17.95 -7.15 6.03
C GLY A 235 -16.95 -7.47 4.92
N THR A 236 -17.07 -6.83 3.76
CA THR A 236 -16.11 -7.00 2.65
C THR A 236 -14.71 -6.51 2.97
N THR A 237 -14.56 -5.51 3.85
CA THR A 237 -13.24 -5.03 4.29
C THR A 237 -12.55 -6.07 5.17
N GLY A 238 -13.27 -6.63 6.16
CA GLY A 238 -12.74 -7.73 6.97
C GLY A 238 -12.39 -8.98 6.15
N LEU A 239 -13.27 -9.36 5.22
CA LEU A 239 -13.03 -10.47 4.29
C LEU A 239 -11.84 -10.21 3.35
N ALA A 240 -11.66 -9.00 2.81
CA ALA A 240 -10.53 -8.65 1.96
C ALA A 240 -9.19 -8.71 2.70
N LEU A 241 -9.14 -8.27 3.97
CA LEU A 241 -7.96 -8.43 4.81
C LEU A 241 -7.68 -9.91 5.11
N ALA A 242 -8.71 -10.73 5.33
CA ALA A 242 -8.55 -12.17 5.49
C ALA A 242 -8.04 -12.85 4.19
N VAL A 243 -8.56 -12.48 3.02
CA VAL A 243 -8.09 -12.97 1.71
C VAL A 243 -6.64 -12.58 1.44
N ALA A 244 -6.25 -11.33 1.75
CA ALA A 244 -4.87 -10.87 1.65
C ALA A 244 -3.93 -11.62 2.60
N TYR A 245 -4.35 -11.87 3.84
CA TYR A 245 -3.59 -12.66 4.82
C TYR A 245 -3.43 -14.13 4.37
N PHE A 246 -4.54 -14.83 4.09
CA PHE A 246 -4.49 -16.24 3.74
C PHE A 246 -3.84 -16.50 2.38
N GLY A 247 -4.01 -15.61 1.39
CA GLY A 247 -3.28 -15.70 0.12
C GLY A 247 -1.76 -15.64 0.26
N ARG A 248 -1.26 -14.95 1.30
CA ARG A 248 0.16 -15.00 1.70
C ARG A 248 0.52 -16.27 2.47
N GLN A 249 -0.40 -16.87 3.22
CA GLN A 249 -0.17 -18.12 3.95
C GLN A 249 -0.14 -19.36 3.04
N VAL A 250 -0.94 -19.39 1.97
CA VAL A 250 -0.88 -20.41 0.90
C VAL A 250 0.57 -20.61 0.43
N VAL A 251 1.19 -19.50 0.04
CA VAL A 251 2.56 -19.40 -0.47
C VAL A 251 3.63 -19.87 0.53
N MET A 252 3.34 -19.85 1.83
CA MET A 252 4.33 -20.11 2.89
C MET A 252 4.20 -21.48 3.55
N ASN A 253 3.01 -22.09 3.55
CA ASN A 253 2.73 -23.28 4.34
C ASN A 253 2.34 -24.51 3.50
N PHE A 254 2.07 -24.36 2.19
CA PHE A 254 1.72 -25.46 1.28
C PHE A 254 0.67 -26.42 1.85
N SER A 255 -0.40 -25.87 2.42
CA SER A 255 -1.41 -26.62 3.18
C SER A 255 -2.75 -26.57 2.48
N MET A 256 -3.22 -27.72 2.00
CA MET A 256 -4.52 -27.86 1.32
C MET A 256 -5.71 -27.27 2.11
N THR A 257 -5.64 -27.28 3.44
CA THR A 257 -6.66 -26.65 4.32
C THR A 257 -6.63 -25.12 4.22
N ILE A 258 -5.44 -24.52 4.19
CA ILE A 258 -5.25 -23.07 4.03
C ILE A 258 -5.67 -22.64 2.61
N ASP A 259 -5.31 -23.43 1.59
CA ASP A 259 -5.65 -23.16 0.19
C ASP A 259 -7.17 -23.17 -0.01
N ARG A 260 -7.85 -24.20 0.49
CA ARG A 260 -9.32 -24.28 0.47
C ARG A 260 -9.99 -23.14 1.23
N LEU A 261 -9.48 -22.79 2.41
CA LEU A 261 -10.00 -21.66 3.19
C LEU A 261 -9.84 -20.34 2.43
N TYR A 262 -8.67 -20.08 1.85
CA TYR A 262 -8.39 -18.92 1.02
C TYR A 262 -9.34 -18.82 -0.19
N LEU A 263 -9.55 -19.93 -0.91
CA LEU A 263 -10.46 -20.00 -2.06
C LEU A 263 -11.92 -19.75 -1.66
N VAL A 264 -12.38 -20.35 -0.55
CA VAL A 264 -13.74 -20.12 -0.01
C VAL A 264 -13.93 -18.66 0.41
N LEU A 265 -12.99 -18.07 1.15
CA LEU A 265 -13.03 -16.66 1.55
C LEU A 265 -13.06 -15.73 0.33
N THR A 266 -12.30 -16.07 -0.72
CA THR A 266 -12.28 -15.31 -1.97
C THR A 266 -13.61 -15.38 -2.72
N GLY A 267 -14.23 -16.57 -2.79
CA GLY A 267 -15.56 -16.75 -3.37
C GLY A 267 -16.67 -16.00 -2.61
N VAL A 268 -16.64 -16.05 -1.27
CA VAL A 268 -17.57 -15.29 -0.41
C VAL A 268 -17.38 -13.79 -0.59
N LEU A 269 -16.13 -13.30 -0.68
CA LEU A 269 -15.82 -11.90 -0.94
C LEU A 269 -16.31 -11.45 -2.33
N ALA A 270 -16.13 -12.28 -3.37
CA ALA A 270 -16.63 -12.00 -4.71
C ALA A 270 -18.16 -11.85 -4.73
N LEU A 271 -18.89 -12.77 -4.08
CA LEU A 271 -20.35 -12.67 -3.94
C LEU A 271 -20.76 -11.41 -3.17
N ALA A 272 -20.08 -11.09 -2.07
CA ALA A 272 -20.36 -9.90 -1.29
C ALA A 272 -20.11 -8.60 -2.08
N PHE A 273 -19.07 -8.54 -2.92
CA PHE A 273 -18.85 -7.44 -3.86
C PHE A 273 -19.96 -7.33 -4.91
N VAL A 274 -20.41 -8.44 -5.51
CA VAL A 274 -21.53 -8.43 -6.47
C VAL A 274 -22.82 -7.88 -5.83
N VAL A 275 -23.12 -8.30 -4.60
CA VAL A 275 -24.28 -7.78 -3.84
C VAL A 275 -24.09 -6.29 -3.53
N ALA A 276 -22.91 -5.87 -3.09
CA ALA A 276 -22.62 -4.46 -2.79
C ALA A 276 -22.73 -3.56 -4.04
N ILE A 277 -22.26 -4.02 -5.20
CA ILE A 277 -22.42 -3.35 -6.51
C ILE A 277 -23.91 -3.18 -6.86
N ALA A 278 -24.73 -4.22 -6.68
CA ALA A 278 -26.15 -4.16 -6.95
C ALA A 278 -26.87 -3.16 -6.03
N VAL A 279 -26.53 -3.16 -4.73
CA VAL A 279 -27.11 -2.24 -3.73
C VAL A 279 -26.66 -0.78 -3.95
N SER A 280 -25.39 -0.54 -4.28
CA SER A 280 -24.87 0.83 -4.52
C SER A 280 -25.42 1.44 -5.81
N ARG A 281 -25.61 0.64 -6.87
CA ARG A 281 -26.27 1.08 -8.12
C ARG A 281 -27.72 1.50 -7.88
N ARG A 282 -28.50 0.74 -7.10
CA ARG A 282 -29.89 1.08 -6.76
C ARG A 282 -30.00 2.42 -6.02
N GLN A 283 -29.07 2.72 -5.11
CA GLN A 283 -29.01 4.03 -4.43
C GLN A 283 -28.58 5.18 -5.36
N SER A 284 -27.83 4.88 -6.42
CA SER A 284 -27.36 5.88 -7.39
C SER A 284 -28.43 6.29 -8.42
N GLY A 285 -29.41 5.44 -8.69
CA GLY A 285 -30.50 5.68 -9.66
C GLY A 285 -31.84 6.08 -9.03
N GLY A 286 -31.90 6.21 -7.70
CA GLY A 286 -33.08 6.69 -6.95
C GLY A 286 -32.96 8.15 -6.50
N ARG A 287 -32.10 8.93 -7.16
CA ARG A 287 -31.90 10.38 -7.01
C ARG A 287 -31.87 11.02 -8.38
#